data_AF-F0RBJ2-F1
#
_entry.id   AF-F0RBJ2-F1
#
_cell.length_a   1.000
_cell.length_b   1.000
_cell.length_c   1.000
_cell.angle_alpha   90.00
_cell.angle_beta   90.00
_cell.angle_gamma   90.00
#
_symmetry.space_group_name_H-M   'P 1'
#
loop_
_entity.id
_entity.type
_entity.pdbx_description
1 polymer ?
#
loop_
_entity_poly.entity_id
_entity_poly.type
_entity_poly.pdbx_seq_one_letter_code
_entity_poly.pdbx_strand_id
1 'polypeptide(L)' 'MLIGKTRAEVVQLLGEDFYEYNPEHIAYILGLKPGIFSIDTDALDIIFKDNVVIKVKQHQT' A
#
# COMPACT_ATOMS: atom_id res chain seq x y z
N MET A 1 -4.54 -8.53 -9.27
CA MET A 1 -5.68 -8.47 -8.33
C MET A 1 -5.19 -8.87 -6.94
N LEU A 2 -5.32 -8.00 -5.92
CA LEU A 2 -4.74 -8.22 -4.58
C LEU A 2 -5.77 -8.67 -3.53
N ILE A 3 -7.06 -8.35 -3.71
CA ILE A 3 -8.15 -8.78 -2.81
C ILE A 3 -8.10 -10.31 -2.64
N GLY A 4 -8.19 -10.77 -1.40
CA GLY A 4 -8.15 -12.19 -1.03
C GLY A 4 -6.74 -12.78 -0.84
N LYS A 5 -5.67 -12.04 -1.18
CA LYS A 5 -4.30 -12.47 -0.87
C LYS A 5 -3.98 -12.32 0.62
N THR A 6 -3.08 -13.15 1.11
CA THR A 6 -2.47 -12.98 2.43
C THR A 6 -1.41 -11.87 2.41
N ARG A 7 -1.05 -11.34 3.58
CA ARG A 7 0.07 -10.39 3.69
C ARG A 7 1.37 -10.93 3.08
N ALA A 8 1.69 -12.20 3.34
CA ALA A 8 2.90 -12.83 2.81
C ALA A 8 2.91 -12.86 1.27
N GLU A 9 1.78 -13.21 0.64
CA GLU A 9 1.66 -13.19 -0.83
C GLU A 9 1.72 -11.77 -1.41
N VAL A 10 1.20 -10.77 -0.69
CA VAL A 10 1.31 -9.36 -1.10
C VAL A 10 2.77 -8.92 -1.08
N VAL A 11 3.49 -9.17 0.02
CA VAL A 11 4.90 -8.81 0.16
C VAL A 11 5.78 -9.55 -0.85
N GLN A 12 5.50 -10.83 -1.10
CA GLN A 12 6.20 -11.59 -2.14
C GLN A 12 5.97 -11.01 -3.55
N LEU A 13 4.78 -10.47 -3.82
CA LEU A 13 4.41 -9.94 -5.13
C LEU A 13 4.88 -8.51 -5.36
N LEU A 14 4.79 -7.65 -4.33
CA LEU A 14 5.03 -6.21 -4.44
C LEU A 14 6.37 -5.76 -3.85
N GLY A 15 7.04 -6.64 -3.11
CA GLY A 15 8.30 -6.37 -2.43
C GLY A 15 8.14 -6.00 -0.96
N GLU A 16 9.28 -5.90 -0.30
CA GLU A 16 9.39 -5.61 1.15
C GLU A 16 9.46 -4.11 1.45
N ASP A 17 9.54 -3.25 0.43
CA ASP A 17 9.59 -1.79 0.58
C ASP A 17 8.18 -1.20 0.72
N PHE A 18 7.60 -1.40 1.91
CA PHE A 18 6.31 -0.83 2.28
C PHE A 18 6.39 -0.10 3.62
N TYR A 19 5.48 0.86 3.79
CA TYR A 19 5.24 1.49 5.08
C TYR A 19 4.15 0.72 5.81
N GLU A 20 4.39 0.38 7.08
CA GLU A 20 3.38 -0.22 7.94
C GLU A 20 2.80 0.86 8.85
N TYR A 21 1.51 1.17 8.67
CA TYR A 21 0.79 2.06 9.58
C TYR A 21 0.34 1.31 10.83
N ASN A 22 -0.09 0.06 10.65
CA ASN A 22 -0.43 -0.90 11.70
C ASN A 22 -0.48 -2.33 11.10
N PRO A 23 -0.67 -3.40 11.91
CA PRO A 23 -0.66 -4.76 11.39
C PRO A 23 -1.68 -5.04 10.26
N GLU A 24 -2.80 -4.31 10.25
CA GLU A 24 -3.89 -4.43 9.27
C GLU A 24 -3.77 -3.46 8.09
N HIS A 25 -2.73 -2.61 8.04
CA HIS A 25 -2.60 -1.58 7.00
C HIS A 25 -1.15 -1.32 6.62
N ILE A 26 -0.80 -1.65 5.38
CA ILE A 26 0.46 -1.26 4.74
C ILE A 26 0.22 -0.36 3.54
N ALA A 27 1.21 0.43 3.16
CA ALA A 27 1.19 1.21 1.93
C ALA A 27 2.49 1.09 1.15
N TYR A 28 2.35 1.06 -0.18
CA TYR A 28 3.47 1.14 -1.11
C TYR A 28 3.48 2.50 -1.79
N ILE A 29 4.65 3.13 -1.86
CA ILE A 29 4.83 4.33 -2.68
C ILE A 29 4.97 3.90 -4.14
N LEU A 30 4.05 4.35 -5.00
CA LEU A 30 4.06 4.04 -6.43
C LEU A 30 4.84 5.09 -7.24
N GLY A 31 4.96 6.30 -6.72
CA GLY A 31 5.66 7.38 -7.39
C GLY A 31 5.65 8.68 -6.58
N LEU A 32 6.62 9.54 -6.89
CA LEU A 32 6.76 10.87 -6.31
C LEU A 32 6.58 11.88 -7.44
N LYS A 33 5.70 12.86 -7.23
CA LYS A 33 5.48 13.97 -8.16
C LYS A 33 5.88 15.28 -7.48
N PRO A 34 6.80 16.06 -8.07
CA PRO A 34 7.10 17.39 -7.55
C PRO A 34 5.86 18.28 -7.62
N GLY A 35 5.39 18.75 -6.47
CA GLY A 35 4.40 19.82 -6.36
C GLY A 35 5.09 21.19 -6.31
N ILE A 36 4.32 22.25 -6.53
CA ILE A 36 4.85 23.63 -6.56
C ILE A 36 5.40 24.05 -5.17
N PHE A 37 4.90 23.43 -4.08
CA PHE A 37 5.38 23.65 -2.70
C PHE A 37 5.45 22.36 -1.86
N SER A 38 5.25 21.18 -2.46
CA SER A 38 5.17 19.86 -1.79
C SER A 38 5.77 18.76 -2.66
N ILE A 39 5.86 17.54 -2.12
CA ILE A 39 6.02 16.32 -2.92
C ILE A 39 4.71 15.55 -2.78
N ASP A 40 3.97 15.43 -3.88
CA ASP A 40 2.73 14.67 -3.90
C ASP A 40 3.10 13.21 -4.14
N THR A 41 2.62 12.33 -3.26
CA THR A 41 2.99 10.90 -3.29
C THR A 41 1.79 10.09 -3.75
N ASP A 42 1.97 9.31 -4.82
CA ASP A 42 1.00 8.30 -5.23
C ASP A 42 1.21 7.07 -4.33
N ALA A 43 0.28 6.78 -3.43
CA ALA A 43 0.36 5.65 -2.49
C ALA A 43 -0.73 4.60 -2.78
N LEU A 44 -0.35 3.33 -2.63
CA LEU A 44 -1.25 2.17 -2.66
C LEU A 44 -1.44 1.62 -1.26
N ASP A 45 -2.58 1.92 -0.65
CA ASP A 45 -3.00 1.31 0.61
C ASP A 45 -3.53 -0.10 0.40
N ILE A 46 -3.09 -1.01 1.27
CA ILE A 46 -3.57 -2.38 1.37
C ILE A 46 -4.05 -2.62 2.79
N ILE A 47 -5.33 -2.95 2.93
CA ILE A 47 -6.00 -3.15 4.21
C ILE A 47 -6.37 -4.62 4.35
N PHE A 48 -5.97 -5.20 5.47
CA PHE A 48 -6.15 -6.60 5.82
C PHE A 48 -7.23 -6.76 6.88
N LYS A 49 -7.85 -7.94 6.89
CA LYS A 49 -8.60 -8.47 8.00
C LYS A 49 -8.27 -9.96 8.11
N ASP A 50 -7.95 -10.43 9.31
CA ASP A 50 -7.53 -11.82 9.54
C ASP A 50 -6.39 -12.25 8.59
N ASN A 51 -5.41 -11.35 8.39
CA ASN A 51 -4.25 -11.51 7.49
C ASN A 51 -4.58 -11.56 5.98
N VAL A 52 -5.82 -11.31 5.57
CA VAL A 52 -6.29 -11.34 4.18
C VAL A 52 -6.69 -9.95 3.69
N VAL A 53 -6.30 -9.58 2.47
CA VAL A 53 -6.65 -8.29 1.88
C VAL A 53 -8.15 -8.18 1.63
N ILE A 54 -8.80 -7.20 2.27
CA ILE A 54 -10.22 -6.88 2.07
C ILE A 54 -10.44 -5.62 1.25
N LYS A 55 -9.43 -4.73 1.18
CA LYS A 55 -9.54 -3.46 0.48
C LYS A 55 -8.19 -3.00 -0.03
N VAL A 56 -8.23 -2.40 -1.22
CA VAL A 56 -7.10 -1.74 -1.86
C VAL A 56 -7.56 -0.34 -2.24
N LYS A 57 -6.78 0.68 -1.91
CA LYS A 57 -7.07 2.07 -2.26
C LYS A 57 -5.81 2.71 -2.81
N GLN A 58 -5.94 3.50 -3.86
CA GLN A 58 -4.88 4.38 -4.32
C GLN A 58 -5.27 5.82 -4.01
N HIS A 59 -4.34 6.63 -3.52
CA HIS A 59 -4.56 8.06 -3.36
C HIS A 59 -3.28 8.86 -3.60
N GLN A 60 -3.48 10.16 -3.86
CA GLN A 60 -2.45 11.18 -3.77
C GLN A 60 -2.52 11.81 -2.38
N THR A 61 -1.35 12.07 -1.79
CA THR A 61 -1.19 12.93 -0.60
C THR A 61 -0.76 14.32 -1.02
#